data_AF-A0A2S2N4T4-F1
#
_entry.id   AF-A0A2S2N4T4-F1
#
_cell.length_a   1.000
_cell.length_b   1.000
_cell.length_c   1.000
_cell.angle_alpha   90.00
_cell.angle_beta   90.00
_cell.angle_gamma   90.00
#
_symmetry.space_group_name_H-M   'P 1'
#
loop_
_entity.id
_entity.type
_entity.pdbx_description
1 polymer ?
#
loop_
_entity_poly.entity_id
_entity_poly.type
_entity_poly.pdbx_seq_one_letter_code
_entity_poly.pdbx_strand_id
1 'polypeptide(L)'
;GARRSPARRLVLGWFLLCAAIHGVLEGYFSLRHRTLPADTGLLADVWKEYAKADSRYMTSDDFTVAMETVTALAWGPLSFLTFLALLRQHPARFVLQLVVSLGQLYGDVLYFATAARAGWAHSD
;
A
#
# COMPACT_ATOMS: atom_id res chain seq x y z
N GLY A 1 24.02 24.76 9.56
CA GLY A 1 23.33 23.63 8.90
C GLY A 1 22.51 22.89 9.94
N ALA A 2 21.18 23.04 9.93
CA ALA A 2 20.32 22.45 10.94
C ALA A 2 20.33 20.92 10.84
N ARG A 3 20.71 20.25 11.95
CA ARG A 3 20.58 18.80 12.12
C ARG A 3 19.13 18.41 11.76
N ARG A 4 18.94 17.57 10.74
CA ARG A 4 17.58 17.07 10.40
C ARG A 4 17.01 16.38 11.64
N SER A 5 15.80 16.75 12.07
CA SER A 5 15.17 16.14 13.25
C SER A 5 14.97 14.63 13.04
N PRO A 6 15.05 13.80 14.10
CA PRO A 6 14.77 12.36 14.00
C PRO A 6 13.40 12.06 13.38
N ALA A 7 12.37 12.81 13.78
CA ALA A 7 11.01 12.69 13.23
C ALA A 7 10.99 12.88 11.71
N ARG A 8 11.74 13.85 11.17
CA ARG A 8 11.79 14.06 9.72
C ARG A 8 12.42 12.89 8.97
N ARG A 9 13.43 12.23 9.55
CA ARG A 9 14.02 11.02 8.95
C ARG A 9 13.02 9.87 8.93
N LEU A 10 12.24 9.71 9.99
CA LEU A 10 11.20 8.69 10.07
C LEU A 10 10.12 8.93 9.01
N VAL A 11 9.62 10.16 8.85
CA VAL A 11 8.61 10.47 7.81
C VAL A 11 9.15 10.24 6.40
N LEU A 12 10.44 10.55 6.14
CA LEU A 12 11.06 10.24 4.85
C LEU A 12 11.14 8.73 4.61
N GLY A 13 11.59 7.97 5.61
CA GLY A 13 11.64 6.50 5.53
C GLY A 13 10.26 5.88 5.33
N TRP A 14 9.25 6.41 6.02
CA TRP A 14 7.85 6.00 5.91
C TRP A 14 7.33 6.13 4.48
N PHE A 15 7.43 7.32 3.87
CA PHE A 15 6.92 7.52 2.50
C PHE A 15 7.72 6.75 1.45
N LEU A 16 9.01 6.49 1.67
CA LEU A 16 9.79 5.63 0.81
C LEU A 16 9.35 4.15 0.93
N LEU A 17 9.05 3.70 2.14
CA LEU A 17 8.51 2.36 2.40
C LEU A 17 7.12 2.21 1.77
N CYS A 18 6.21 3.17 1.96
CA CYS A 18 4.90 3.16 1.30
C CYS A 18 5.04 3.07 -0.22
N ALA A 19 5.95 3.86 -0.82
CA ALA A 19 6.19 3.80 -2.26
C ALA A 19 6.66 2.40 -2.71
N ALA A 20 7.50 1.73 -1.92
CA ALA A 20 7.96 0.37 -2.22
C ALA A 20 6.85 -0.67 -2.06
N ILE A 21 6.06 -0.62 -0.98
CA ILE A 21 4.95 -1.54 -0.74
C ILE A 21 3.90 -1.38 -1.85
N HIS A 22 3.38 -0.17 -2.05
CA HIS A 22 2.35 0.08 -3.05
C HIS A 22 2.85 -0.18 -4.47
N GLY A 23 4.06 0.28 -4.80
CA GLY A 23 4.61 0.13 -6.15
C GLY A 23 5.01 -1.30 -6.49
N VAL A 24 5.63 -2.03 -5.55
CA VAL A 24 6.20 -3.35 -5.82
C VAL A 24 5.26 -4.46 -5.40
N LEU A 25 4.81 -4.50 -4.13
CA LEU A 25 3.99 -5.59 -3.63
C LEU A 25 2.58 -5.52 -4.21
N GLU A 26 1.91 -4.39 -4.03
CA GLU A 26 0.52 -4.20 -4.46
C GLU A 26 0.42 -4.09 -5.98
N GLY A 27 1.42 -3.48 -6.62
CA GLY A 27 1.58 -3.52 -8.07
C GLY A 27 1.75 -4.93 -8.62
N TYR A 28 2.57 -5.77 -7.98
CA TYR A 28 2.73 -7.18 -8.36
C TYR A 28 1.41 -7.95 -8.20
N PHE A 29 0.72 -7.78 -7.07
CA PHE A 29 -0.59 -8.37 -6.85
C PHE A 29 -1.58 -7.95 -7.93
N SER A 30 -1.73 -6.64 -8.18
CA SER A 30 -2.67 -6.10 -9.16
C SER A 30 -2.45 -6.64 -10.57
N LEU A 31 -1.20 -6.92 -10.95
CA LEU A 31 -0.87 -7.51 -12.25
C LEU A 31 -1.02 -9.04 -12.29
N ARG A 32 -0.82 -9.73 -11.16
CA ARG A 32 -0.65 -11.20 -11.11
C ARG A 32 -1.71 -11.95 -10.30
N HIS A 33 -2.67 -11.27 -9.66
CA HIS A 33 -3.62 -11.86 -8.71
C HIS A 33 -4.29 -13.14 -9.22
N ARG A 34 -4.65 -13.21 -10.52
CA ARG A 34 -5.25 -14.41 -11.14
C ARG A 34 -4.32 -15.62 -11.24
N THR A 35 -3.02 -15.38 -11.37
CA THR A 35 -1.98 -16.43 -11.50
C THR A 35 -1.22 -16.67 -10.19
N LEU A 36 -1.48 -15.86 -9.17
CA LEU A 36 -0.76 -15.84 -7.90
C LEU A 36 -0.73 -17.19 -7.17
N PRO A 37 -1.79 -18.01 -7.14
CA PRO A 37 -1.74 -19.32 -6.48
C PRO A 37 -0.69 -20.27 -7.08
N ALA A 38 -0.49 -20.20 -8.40
CA ALA A 38 0.45 -21.05 -9.13
C ALA A 38 1.87 -20.46 -9.25
N ASP A 39 2.04 -19.18 -8.94
CA ASP A 39 3.33 -18.47 -9.04
C ASP A 39 4.26 -18.90 -7.90
N THR A 40 5.50 -19.26 -8.19
CA THR A 40 6.51 -19.73 -7.20
C THR A 40 7.62 -18.71 -6.97
N GLY A 41 7.42 -17.45 -7.38
CA GLY A 41 8.36 -16.37 -7.15
C GLY A 41 8.32 -15.85 -5.71
N LEU A 42 9.41 -15.19 -5.28
CA LEU A 42 9.52 -14.63 -3.93
C LEU A 42 8.35 -13.70 -3.56
N LEU A 43 7.93 -12.82 -4.47
CA LEU A 43 6.81 -11.91 -4.22
C LEU A 43 5.48 -12.65 -4.13
N ALA A 44 5.31 -13.74 -4.86
CA ALA A 44 4.14 -14.61 -4.71
C ALA A 44 4.13 -15.27 -3.34
N ASP A 45 5.27 -15.77 -2.87
CA ASP A 45 5.37 -16.40 -1.56
C ASP A 45 5.05 -15.41 -0.43
N VAL A 46 5.50 -14.15 -0.54
CA VAL A 46 5.11 -13.07 0.39
C VAL A 46 3.60 -12.89 0.41
N TRP A 47 2.94 -12.83 -0.75
CA TRP A 47 1.49 -12.67 -0.81
C TRP A 47 0.73 -13.91 -0.35
N LYS A 48 1.23 -15.12 -0.60
CA LYS A 48 0.64 -16.37 -0.09
C LYS A 48 0.73 -16.44 1.42
N GLU A 49 1.84 -16.00 2.01
CA GLU A 49 1.97 -15.88 3.46
C GLU A 49 0.97 -14.86 4.01
N TYR A 50 0.88 -13.68 3.39
CA TYR A 50 -0.10 -12.65 3.77
C TYR A 50 -1.54 -13.17 3.67
N ALA A 51 -1.85 -13.94 2.64
CA ALA A 51 -3.18 -14.46 2.41
C ALA A 51 -3.62 -15.57 3.38
N LYS A 52 -2.72 -16.07 4.24
CA LYS A 52 -3.12 -16.85 5.42
C LYS A 52 -3.88 -16.00 6.43
N ALA A 53 -3.61 -14.70 6.50
CA ALA A 53 -4.36 -13.76 7.34
C ALA A 53 -5.61 -13.21 6.62
N ASP A 54 -5.58 -13.11 5.29
CA ASP A 54 -6.74 -12.73 4.50
C ASP A 54 -6.82 -13.48 3.16
N SER A 55 -7.70 -14.48 3.10
CA SER A 55 -7.86 -15.34 1.92
C SER A 55 -8.43 -14.62 0.68
N ARG A 56 -8.91 -13.37 0.80
CA ARG A 56 -9.35 -12.55 -0.34
C ARG A 56 -8.25 -12.33 -1.38
N TYR A 57 -7.00 -12.31 -0.93
CA TYR A 57 -5.84 -12.18 -1.83
C TYR A 57 -5.57 -13.45 -2.65
N MET A 58 -6.01 -14.64 -2.21
CA MET A 58 -5.94 -15.87 -3.03
C MET A 58 -7.15 -16.06 -3.95
N THR A 59 -8.27 -15.45 -3.62
CA THR A 59 -9.53 -15.60 -4.36
C THR A 59 -9.82 -14.46 -5.34
N SER A 60 -8.94 -13.44 -5.38
CA SER A 60 -9.12 -12.26 -6.23
C SER A 60 -10.42 -11.52 -5.96
N ASP A 61 -10.73 -11.28 -4.67
CA ASP A 61 -11.88 -10.47 -4.29
C ASP A 61 -11.91 -9.12 -5.03
N ASP A 62 -13.07 -8.75 -5.57
CA ASP A 62 -13.22 -7.58 -6.43
C ASP A 62 -12.80 -6.28 -5.74
N PHE A 63 -13.16 -6.13 -4.45
CA PHE A 63 -12.80 -4.93 -3.70
C PHE A 63 -11.30 -4.89 -3.43
N THR A 64 -10.72 -5.99 -2.94
CA THR A 64 -9.27 -6.06 -2.68
C THR A 64 -8.46 -5.79 -3.95
N VAL A 65 -8.80 -6.40 -5.08
CA VAL A 65 -8.11 -6.15 -6.35
C VAL A 65 -8.24 -4.69 -6.80
N ALA A 66 -9.44 -4.11 -6.70
CA ALA A 66 -9.67 -2.72 -7.09
C ALA A 66 -8.90 -1.74 -6.19
N MET A 67 -8.96 -1.94 -4.87
CA MET A 67 -8.26 -1.11 -3.88
C MET A 67 -6.75 -1.15 -4.10
N GLU A 68 -6.17 -2.35 -4.22
CA GLU A 68 -4.73 -2.54 -4.42
C GLU A 68 -4.24 -2.00 -5.77
N THR A 69 -5.12 -2.00 -6.79
CA THR A 69 -4.81 -1.37 -8.07
C THR A 69 -4.74 0.16 -7.93
N VAL A 70 -5.67 0.76 -7.18
CA VAL A 70 -5.66 2.21 -6.91
C VAL A 70 -4.44 2.59 -6.08
N THR A 71 -4.10 1.81 -5.05
CA THR A 71 -2.92 2.06 -4.22
C THR A 71 -1.64 1.96 -5.05
N ALA A 72 -1.50 0.95 -5.91
CA ALA A 72 -0.36 0.79 -6.78
C ALA A 72 -0.22 1.91 -7.81
N LEU A 73 -1.32 2.33 -8.46
CA LEU A 73 -1.28 3.33 -9.54
C LEU A 73 -1.29 4.79 -9.06
N ALA A 74 -1.88 5.06 -7.89
CA ALA A 74 -1.98 6.41 -7.34
C ALA A 74 -1.09 6.59 -6.11
N TRP A 75 -1.31 5.80 -5.05
CA TRP A 75 -0.65 6.01 -3.76
C TRP A 75 0.83 5.66 -3.78
N GLY A 76 1.28 4.68 -4.57
CA GLY A 76 2.70 4.38 -4.78
C GLY A 76 3.47 5.55 -5.40
N PRO A 77 3.10 6.01 -6.61
CA PRO A 77 3.72 7.18 -7.24
C PRO A 77 3.63 8.44 -6.39
N LEU A 78 2.47 8.73 -5.79
CA LEU A 78 2.29 9.91 -4.93
C LEU A 78 3.10 9.81 -3.63
N SER A 79 3.30 8.62 -3.06
CA SER A 79 4.19 8.41 -1.90
C SER A 79 5.64 8.71 -2.27
N PHE A 80 6.10 8.26 -3.43
CA PHE A 80 7.44 8.57 -3.91
C PHE A 80 7.63 10.07 -4.18
N LEU A 81 6.63 10.73 -4.80
CA LEU A 81 6.63 12.18 -4.99
C LEU A 81 6.62 12.92 -3.66
N THR A 82 5.87 12.43 -2.66
CA THR A 82 5.86 12.98 -1.30
C THR A 82 7.24 12.87 -0.66
N PHE A 83 7.90 11.72 -0.77
CA PHE A 83 9.28 11.52 -0.32
C PHE A 83 10.24 12.53 -0.97
N LEU A 84 10.18 12.70 -2.30
CA LEU A 84 11.01 13.67 -3.02
C LEU A 84 10.72 15.12 -2.60
N ALA A 85 9.45 15.47 -2.42
CA ALA A 85 9.01 16.79 -1.98
C ALA A 85 9.49 17.10 -0.55
N LEU A 86 9.41 16.14 0.38
CA LEU A 86 9.94 16.24 1.74
C LEU A 86 11.47 16.36 1.74
N LEU A 87 12.15 15.60 0.89
CA LEU A 87 13.61 15.61 0.77
C LEU A 87 14.10 16.98 0.28
N ARG A 88 13.45 17.52 -0.75
CA ARG A 88 13.79 18.82 -1.37
C ARG A 88 13.15 20.04 -0.69
N GLN A 89 12.36 19.85 0.36
CA GLN A 89 11.62 20.95 1.01
C GLN A 89 10.71 21.72 0.05
N HIS A 90 10.08 21.01 -0.89
CA HIS A 90 9.11 21.59 -1.80
C HIS A 90 7.88 22.13 -1.04
N PRO A 91 7.26 23.26 -1.44
CA PRO A 91 6.09 23.82 -0.76
C PRO A 91 4.90 22.84 -0.68
N ALA A 92 4.70 22.05 -1.74
CA ALA A 92 3.60 21.08 -1.80
C ALA A 92 3.76 19.84 -0.90
N ARG A 93 4.89 19.69 -0.17
CA ARG A 93 5.18 18.47 0.62
C ARG A 93 4.08 18.10 1.62
N PHE A 94 3.47 19.10 2.27
CA PHE A 94 2.42 18.86 3.26
C PHE A 94 1.08 18.54 2.62
N VAL A 95 0.79 19.13 1.46
CA VAL A 95 -0.42 18.81 0.68
C VAL A 95 -0.34 17.37 0.16
N LEU A 96 0.81 17.00 -0.44
CA LEU A 96 1.04 15.64 -0.91
C LEU A 96 0.97 14.62 0.23
N GLN A 97 1.63 14.90 1.35
CA GLN A 97 1.55 14.08 2.55
C GLN A 97 0.11 13.90 3.03
N LEU A 98 -0.66 14.99 3.13
CA LEU A 98 -2.06 14.94 3.57
C LEU A 98 -2.92 14.10 2.62
N VAL A 99 -2.82 14.34 1.31
CA VAL A 99 -3.62 13.64 0.29
C VAL A 99 -3.34 12.14 0.31
N VAL A 100 -2.05 11.76 0.32
CA VAL A 100 -1.66 10.34 0.35
C VAL A 100 -2.11 9.68 1.64
N SER A 101 -1.89 10.31 2.80
CA SER A 101 -2.31 9.75 4.09
C SER A 101 -3.83 9.59 4.19
N LEU A 102 -4.62 10.52 3.66
CA LEU A 102 -6.08 10.39 3.62
C LEU A 102 -6.53 9.27 2.67
N GLY A 103 -5.89 9.14 1.51
CA GLY A 103 -6.17 8.06 0.56
C GLY A 103 -5.90 6.67 1.16
N GLN A 104 -4.75 6.52 1.84
CA GLN A 104 -4.39 5.29 2.55
C GLN A 104 -5.39 4.98 3.67
N LEU A 105 -5.68 5.95 4.55
CA LEU A 105 -6.65 5.77 5.63
C LEU A 105 -8.05 5.40 5.11
N TYR A 106 -8.49 6.03 4.02
CA TYR A 106 -9.78 5.73 3.42
C TYR A 106 -9.82 4.30 2.86
N GLY A 107 -8.76 3.86 2.17
CA GLY A 107 -8.61 2.49 1.70
C GLY A 107 -8.69 1.47 2.84
N ASP A 108 -7.89 1.66 3.90
CA ASP A 108 -7.88 0.78 5.07
C ASP A 108 -9.25 0.71 5.76
N VAL A 109 -9.93 1.85 5.93
CA VAL A 109 -11.28 1.88 6.51
C VAL A 109 -12.25 1.04 5.67
N LEU A 110 -12.21 1.16 4.34
CA LEU A 110 -13.05 0.35 3.46
C LEU A 110 -12.66 -1.14 3.47
N TYR A 111 -11.37 -1.45 3.55
CA TYR A 111 -10.87 -2.82 3.68
C TYR A 111 -11.41 -3.53 4.90
N PHE A 112 -11.33 -2.90 6.08
CA PHE A 112 -11.90 -3.46 7.30
C PHE A 112 -13.43 -3.45 7.29
N ALA A 113 -14.06 -2.41 6.73
CA ALA A 113 -15.52 -2.37 6.64
C ALA A 113 -16.08 -3.48 5.77
N THR A 114 -15.44 -3.80 4.63
CA THR A 114 -15.86 -4.90 3.75
C THR A 114 -15.66 -6.25 4.43
N ALA A 115 -14.52 -6.46 5.10
CA ALA A 115 -14.27 -7.67 5.89
C ALA A 115 -15.30 -7.87 7.01
N ALA A 116 -15.58 -6.82 7.79
CA ALA A 116 -16.57 -6.83 8.86
C ALA A 116 -17.98 -7.14 8.34
N ARG A 117 -18.36 -6.55 7.19
CA ARG A 117 -19.66 -6.81 6.54
C ARG A 117 -19.78 -8.23 6.00
N ALA A 118 -18.66 -8.85 5.63
CA ALA A 118 -18.58 -10.26 5.27
C ALA A 118 -18.47 -11.18 6.50
N GLY A 119 -18.59 -10.64 7.72
CA GLY A 119 -18.52 -11.42 8.96
C GLY A 119 -17.14 -12.01 9.24
N TRP A 120 -16.06 -11.37 8.74
CA TRP A 120 -14.68 -11.83 8.88
C TRP A 120 -14.43 -13.23 8.29
N ALA A 121 -15.25 -13.66 7.31
CA ALA A 121 -15.21 -15.01 6.75
C ALA A 121 -13.88 -15.40 6.08
N HIS A 122 -12.99 -14.42 5.85
CA HIS A 122 -11.70 -14.60 5.20
C HIS A 122 -10.51 -14.37 6.13
N SER A 123 -10.76 -14.05 7.40
CA SER A 123 -9.76 -13.73 8.41
C SER A 123 -9.60 -14.90 9.37
N ASP A 124 -8.39 -15.45 9.46
CA ASP A 124 -7.99 -16.45 10.45
C ASP A 124 -7.31 -15.82 11.67
#